data_AF-A0A969Q6C9-F1
#
_entry.id   AF-A0A969Q6C9-F1
#
_cell.length_a   1.000
_cell.length_b   1.000
_cell.length_c   1.000
_cell.angle_alpha   90.00
_cell.angle_beta   90.00
_cell.angle_gamma   90.00
#
_symmetry.space_group_name_H-M   'P 1'
#
loop_
_entity.id
_entity.type
_entity.pdbx_description
1 polymer ?
#
loop_
_entity_poly.entity_id
_entity_poly.type
_entity_poly.pdbx_seq_one_letter_code
_entity_poly.pdbx_strand_id
1 'polypeptide(L)' 'MAKDRFHDVVRAALEKEGWRITADPFYQTFFQRRFIVSAVDRYQLRLVIYDVQQEVINQWL' A
#
# COMPACT_ATOMS: atom_id res chain seq x y z
N MET A 1 15.25 0.83 12.01
CA MET A 1 15.02 2.03 11.16
C MET A 1 15.49 1.72 9.75
N ALA A 2 14.76 0.91 9.00
CA ALA A 2 14.99 0.77 7.56
C ALA A 2 13.88 1.50 6.78
N LYS A 3 13.16 2.43 7.44
CA LYS A 3 11.98 3.08 6.88
C LYS A 3 12.48 3.73 5.62
N ASP A 4 11.95 3.28 4.49
CA ASP A 4 11.75 4.22 3.41
C ASP A 4 13.01 4.87 2.83
N ARG A 5 14.16 4.16 2.73
CA ARG A 5 15.38 4.72 2.07
C ARG A 5 15.10 5.34 0.70
N PHE A 6 14.09 4.83 -0.01
CA PHE A 6 13.67 5.34 -1.31
C PHE A 6 12.25 5.88 -1.35
N HIS A 7 11.41 5.64 -0.34
CA HIS A 7 10.01 6.06 -0.41
C HIS A 7 9.87 7.58 -0.34
N ASP A 8 10.59 8.23 0.59
CA ASP A 8 10.61 9.70 0.66
C ASP A 8 11.19 10.31 -0.62
N VAL A 9 12.22 9.68 -1.19
CA VAL A 9 12.86 10.12 -2.45
C VAL A 9 11.90 9.96 -3.63
N VAL A 10 11.19 8.84 -3.73
CA VAL A 10 10.23 8.55 -4.80
C VAL A 10 9.02 9.48 -4.70
N ARG A 11 8.48 9.67 -3.49
CA ARG A 11 7.40 10.62 -3.23
C ARG A 11 7.81 12.03 -3.68
N ALA A 12 8.97 12.51 -3.22
CA ALA A 12 9.47 13.83 -3.57
C ALA A 12 9.72 14.00 -5.07
N ALA A 13 10.23 12.96 -5.76
CA ALA A 13 10.41 12.97 -7.21
C ALA A 13 9.08 13.06 -7.95
N LEU A 14 8.08 12.27 -7.56
CA LEU A 14 6.74 12.27 -8.14
C LEU A 14 6.04 13.62 -7.96
N GLU A 15 6.09 14.18 -6.74
CA GLU A 15 5.51 15.51 -6.47
C GLU A 15 6.21 16.61 -7.28
N LYS A 16 7.54 16.53 -7.44
CA LYS A 16 8.32 17.46 -8.28
C LYS A 16 7.95 17.36 -9.76
N GLU A 17 7.58 16.17 -10.24
CA GLU A 17 7.06 15.94 -11.59
C GLU A 17 5.56 16.31 -11.73
N GLY A 18 4.93 16.83 -10.67
CA GLY A 18 3.53 17.27 -10.69
C GLY A 18 2.52 16.16 -10.46
N TRP A 19 2.96 14.96 -10.06
CA TRP A 19 2.05 13.89 -9.66
C TRP A 19 1.43 14.19 -8.30
N ARG A 20 0.11 14.00 -8.20
CA ARG A 20 -0.61 14.11 -6.93
C ARG A 20 -0.64 12.76 -6.23
N ILE A 21 -0.02 12.68 -5.05
CA ILE A 21 -0.13 11.50 -4.17
C ILE A 21 -1.53 11.49 -3.55
N THR A 22 -2.32 10.45 -3.85
CA THR A 22 -3.73 10.36 -3.40
C THR A 22 -3.92 9.48 -2.18
N ALA A 23 -2.95 8.63 -1.86
CA ALA A 23 -3.07 7.61 -0.81
C ALA A 23 -1.69 7.06 -0.43
N ASP A 24 -1.34 7.18 0.84
CA ASP A 24 -0.10 6.63 1.38
C ASP A 24 -0.18 6.45 2.91
N PRO A 25 -0.17 5.21 3.44
CA PRO A 25 -0.01 3.94 2.72
C PRO A 25 -1.29 3.57 1.95
N PHE A 26 -1.10 3.17 0.68
CA PHE A 26 -2.19 2.83 -0.23
C PHE A 26 -3.08 1.71 0.29
N TYR A 27 -2.47 0.69 0.92
CA TYR A 27 -3.21 -0.46 1.42
C TYR A 27 -4.28 -0.07 2.45
N GLN A 28 -3.93 0.79 3.42
CA GLN A 28 -4.83 1.19 4.50
C GLN A 28 -5.98 2.10 4.03
N THR A 29 -5.88 2.69 2.84
CA THR A 29 -6.86 3.67 2.34
C THR A 29 -7.69 3.16 1.16
N PHE A 30 -7.13 2.29 0.32
CA PHE A 30 -7.81 1.74 -0.85
C PHE A 30 -8.52 0.41 -0.56
N PHE A 31 -7.82 -0.54 0.08
CA PHE A 31 -8.35 -1.90 0.30
C PHE A 31 -9.42 -1.98 1.38
N GLN A 32 -9.57 -0.94 2.21
CA GLN A 32 -10.68 -0.82 3.17
C GLN A 32 -12.00 -0.37 2.55
N ARG A 33 -12.00 0.06 1.28
CA ARG A 33 -13.22 0.52 0.61
C ARG A 33 -14.14 -0.67 0.34
N ARG A 34 -15.43 -0.54 0.69
CA ARG A 34 -16.42 -1.62 0.57
C ARG A 34 -16.42 -2.32 -0.78
N PHE A 35 -16.31 -1.56 -1.87
CA PHE A 35 -16.22 -2.13 -3.22
C PHE A 35 -15.02 -3.06 -3.41
N ILE A 36 -13.85 -2.67 -2.91
CA ILE A 36 -12.63 -3.47 -3.03
C ILE A 36 -12.73 -4.71 -2.15
N VAL A 37 -13.25 -4.59 -0.93
CA VAL A 37 -13.52 -5.74 -0.06
C VAL A 37 -14.46 -6.74 -0.76
N SER A 38 -15.53 -6.27 -1.40
CA SER A 38 -16.44 -7.13 -2.17
C SER A 38 -15.78 -7.77 -3.40
N ALA A 39 -14.84 -7.08 -4.06
CA ALA A 39 -14.11 -7.64 -5.19
C ALA A 39 -13.11 -8.72 -4.75
N VAL A 40 -12.41 -8.51 -3.64
CA VAL A 40 -11.51 -9.50 -3.04
C VAL A 40 -12.26 -10.79 -2.71
N ASP A 41 -13.43 -10.67 -2.10
CA ASP A 41 -14.31 -11.81 -1.79
C ASP A 41 -14.84 -12.50 -3.07
N ARG A 42 -15.39 -11.72 -4.00
CA ARG A 42 -15.97 -12.24 -5.26
C ARG A 42 -14.97 -12.98 -6.13
N TYR A 43 -13.76 -12.45 -6.25
CA TYR A 43 -12.71 -13.02 -7.11
C TYR A 43 -11.73 -13.90 -6.34
N GLN A 44 -11.96 -14.12 -5.03
CA GLN A 44 -11.11 -14.94 -4.16
C GLN A 44 -9.62 -14.55 -4.26
N LEU A 45 -9.37 -13.24 -4.30
CA LEU A 45 -8.02 -12.72 -4.44
C LEU A 45 -7.24 -13.02 -3.15
N ARG A 46 -6.15 -13.78 -3.28
CA ARG A 46 -5.21 -13.99 -2.18
C ARG A 46 -4.29 -12.78 -2.05
N LEU A 47 -4.37 -12.10 -0.92
CA LEU A 47 -3.56 -10.93 -0.62
C LEU A 47 -2.66 -11.22 0.59
N VAL A 48 -1.46 -10.63 0.55
CA VAL A 48 -0.51 -10.67 1.66
C VAL A 48 -0.20 -9.24 2.06
N ILE A 49 -0.44 -8.92 3.33
CA ILE A 49 0.00 -7.66 3.93
C ILE A 49 1.29 -7.97 4.67
N TYR A 50 2.36 -7.28 4.33
CA TYR A 50 3.66 -7.44 4.98
C TYR A 50 4.24 -6.09 5.36
N ASP A 51 4.99 -6.08 6.45
CA ASP A 51 5.77 -4.94 6.89
C ASP A 51 7.19 -5.06 6.32
N VAL A 52 7.55 -4.14 5.43
CA VAL A 52 8.86 -4.09 4.76
C VAL A 52 10.00 -3.89 5.77
N GLN A 53 9.74 -3.20 6.87
CA GLN A 53 10.74 -2.85 7.89
C GLN A 53 11.09 -4.00 8.80
N GLN A 54 10.06 -4.73 9.18
CA GLN A 54 10.17 -5.83 10.11
C GLN A 54 10.36 -7.16 9.37
N GLU A 55 10.24 -7.17 8.04
CA GLU A 55 10.29 -8.35 7.19
C GLU A 55 9.32 -9.44 7.67
N VAL A 56 8.15 -9.01 8.17
CA VAL A 56 7.10 -9.91 8.69
C VAL A 56 5.84 -9.83 7.84
N ILE A 57 5.14 -10.95 7.76
CA ILE A 57 3.80 -11.01 7.20
C ILE A 57 2.81 -10.66 8.31
N ASN A 58 2.11 -9.55 8.15
CA ASN A 58 1.11 -9.08 9.11
C ASN A 58 -0.22 -9.82 8.92
N GLN A 59 -0.58 -10.16 7.68
CA GLN A 59 -1.87 -10.79 7.39
C GLN A 59 -1.90 -11.54 6.05
N TRP A 60 -2.69 -12.62 6.04
CA TRP A 60 -3.14 -13.34 4.85
C TRP A 60 -4.64 -13.10 4.67
N LEU A 61 -5.06 -12.74 3.47
CA LEU A 61 -6.44 -12.45 3.09
C LEU A 61 -6.82 -13.23 1.84
#